data_AF-A0A661JFU5-F1
#
_entry.id   AF-A0A661JFU5-F1
#
_cell.length_a   1.000
_cell.length_b   1.000
_cell.length_c   1.000
_cell.angle_alpha   90.00
_cell.angle_beta   90.00
_cell.angle_gamma   90.00
#
_symmetry.space_group_name_H-M   'P 1'
#
loop_
_entity.id
_entity.type
_entity.pdbx_description
1 polymer ?
#
loop_
_entity_poly.entity_id
_entity_poly.type
_entity_poly.pdbx_seq_one_letter_code
_entity_poly.pdbx_strand_id
1 'polypeptide(L)' 'MFLVEQYYLSHSFLLADALIGATAIHHGLPLVTGNDKHYKIIRGLKIKKFRL' A
#
# COMPACT_ATOMS: atom_id res chain seq x y z
N MET A 1 -1.94 11.46 4.79
CA MET A 1 -1.28 12.35 3.80
C MET A 1 0.15 11.92 3.47
N PHE A 2 0.97 11.50 4.45
CA PHE A 2 2.41 11.20 4.28
C PHE A 2 2.79 10.27 3.10
N LEU A 3 2.03 9.21 2.84
CA LEU A 3 2.37 8.25 1.77
C LEU A 3 2.05 8.74 0.36
N VAL A 4 1.12 9.69 0.21
CA VAL A 4 0.83 10.28 -1.10
C VAL A 4 2.01 11.13 -1.54
N GLU A 5 2.54 11.99 -0.66
CA GLU A 5 3.68 12.85 -0.95
C GLU A 5 4.97 12.06 -1.24
N GLN A 6 5.18 10.92 -0.56
CA GLN A 6 6.39 10.10 -0.74
C GLN A 6 6.40 9.26 -2.03
N TYR A 7 5.24 8.89 -2.59
CA TYR A 7 5.16 7.91 -3.68
C TYR A 7 4.48 8.43 -4.96
N TYR A 8 3.94 9.65 -4.98
CA TYR A 8 3.23 10.22 -6.14
C TYR A 8 4.09 10.36 -7.41
N LEU A 9 5.40 10.61 -7.27
CA LEU A 9 6.32 10.81 -8.42
C LEU A 9 7.06 9.55 -8.86
N SER A 10 6.89 8.43 -8.15
CA SER A 10 7.65 7.20 -8.41
C SER A 10 6.70 6.08 -8.80
N HIS A 11 6.71 5.72 -10.09
CA HIS A 11 6.19 4.45 -10.62
C HIS A 11 4.67 4.23 -10.59
N SER A 12 3.89 4.98 -11.37
CA SER A 12 2.47 4.63 -11.68
C SER A 12 1.63 4.19 -10.48
N PHE A 13 2.01 4.63 -9.28
CA PHE A 13 1.47 4.17 -8.03
C PHE A 13 0.26 5.05 -7.78
N LEU A 14 -0.89 4.53 -8.17
CA LEU A 14 -2.13 5.28 -8.18
C LEU A 14 -2.41 5.79 -6.76
N LEU A 15 -2.85 7.04 -6.66
CA LEU A 15 -3.24 7.70 -5.40
C LEU A 15 -4.09 6.78 -4.50
N ALA A 16 -4.97 5.97 -5.11
CA ALA A 16 -5.79 4.99 -4.42
C ALA A 16 -4.97 3.93 -3.65
N ASP A 17 -3.95 3.32 -4.28
CA ASP A 17 -3.10 2.31 -3.64
C ASP A 17 -2.32 2.91 -2.46
N ALA A 18 -1.84 4.15 -2.59
CA ALA A 18 -1.18 4.88 -1.51
C ALA A 18 -2.12 5.14 -0.32
N LEU A 19 -3.37 5.54 -0.59
CA LEU A 19 -4.37 5.76 0.45
C LEU A 19 -4.77 4.45 1.15
N ILE A 20 -4.96 3.36 0.40
CA ILE A 20 -5.26 2.04 0.96
C ILE A 20 -4.13 1.56 1.87
N GLY A 21 -2.88 1.63 1.40
CA GLY A 21 -1.70 1.26 2.19
C GLY A 21 -1.54 2.13 3.43
N ALA A 22 -1.79 3.44 3.32
CA ALA A 22 -1.73 4.36 4.44
C ALA A 22 -2.75 4.06 5.53
N THR A 23 -4.00 3.77 5.16
CA THR A 23 -5.05 3.40 6.10
C THR A 23 -4.68 2.10 6.84
N ALA A 24 -4.18 1.09 6.13
CA ALA A 24 -3.75 -0.17 6.76
C ALA A 24 -2.62 0.06 7.79
N ILE A 25 -1.62 0.88 7.46
CA ILE A 25 -0.55 1.27 8.40
C ILE A 25 -1.11 2.04 9.59
N HIS A 26 -1.97 3.03 9.34
CA HIS A 26 -2.53 3.89 10.38
C HIS A 26 -3.29 3.08 11.44
N HIS A 27 -4.04 2.06 11.01
CA HIS A 27 -4.77 1.17 11.91
C HIS A 27 -3.95 -0.03 12.40
N GLY A 28 -2.69 -0.18 11.96
CA GLY A 28 -1.85 -1.32 12.32
C GLY A 28 -2.33 -2.67 11.79
N LEU A 29 -3.16 -2.67 10.74
CA LEU A 29 -3.78 -3.87 10.18
C LEU A 29 -3.02 -4.39 8.95
N PRO A 30 -3.01 -5.71 8.71
CA PRO A 30 -2.47 -6.26 7.46
C PRO A 30 -3.39 -5.98 6.27
N LEU A 31 -2.81 -5.57 5.14
CA LEU A 31 -3.53 -5.45 3.88
C LEU A 31 -3.65 -6.82 3.19
N VAL A 32 -4.89 -7.26 2.98
CA VAL A 32 -5.19 -8.45 2.17
C VAL A 32 -5.34 -8.03 0.72
N THR A 33 -4.52 -8.56 -0.19
CA THR A 33 -4.58 -8.18 -1.61
C THR A 33 -4.04 -9.26 -2.53
N GLY A 34 -4.58 -9.35 -3.75
CA GLY A 34 -4.01 -10.12 -4.85
C GLY A 34 -2.90 -9.36 -5.60
N ASN A 35 -2.85 -8.03 -5.47
CA ASN A 35 -1.89 -7.15 -6.14
C ASN A 35 -0.64 -6.90 -5.27
N ASP A 36 -0.09 -7.96 -4.66
CA ASP A 36 0.99 -7.82 -3.66
C ASP A 36 2.22 -7.07 -4.18
N LYS A 37 2.51 -7.17 -5.48
CA LYS A 37 3.63 -6.48 -6.13
C LYS A 37 3.53 -4.96 -6.04
N HIS A 38 2.32 -4.40 -6.12
CA HIS A 38 2.12 -2.96 -6.06
C HIS A 38 2.44 -2.45 -4.65
N TYR A 39 1.93 -3.13 -3.63
CA TYR A 39 2.01 -2.68 -2.24
C TYR A 39 3.36 -2.96 -1.57
N LYS A 40 4.17 -3.87 -2.13
CA LYS A 40 5.50 -4.22 -1.60
C LYS A 40 6.49 -3.05 -1.53
N ILE A 41 6.26 -1.97 -2.28
CA ILE A 41 7.12 -0.78 -2.24
C ILE A 41 6.89 0.07 -0.98
N ILE A 42 5.76 -0.10 -0.30
CA ILE A 42 5.41 0.64 0.92
C ILE A 42 6.08 -0.04 2.12
N ARG A 43 7.08 0.63 2.68
CA ARG A 43 7.78 0.14 3.89
C ARG A 43 6.84 0.15 5.10
N GLY A 44 6.91 -0.89 5.92
CA GLY A 44 6.09 -1.02 7.14
C GLY A 44 4.66 -1.54 6.90
N LEU A 45 4.22 -1.66 5.64
CA LEU A 45 2.94 -2.27 5.32
C LEU A 45 3.02 -3.79 5.46
N LYS A 46 2.22 -4.36 6.36
CA LYS A 46 2.06 -5.81 6.47
C LYS A 46 1.12 -6.29 5.36
N ILE A 47 1.57 -7.24 4.53
CA ILE A 47 0.78 -7.77 3.41
C ILE A 47 0.42 -9.24 3.67
N LYS A 48 -0.86 -9.57 3.51
CA LYS A 48 -1.35 -10.96 3.42
C LYS A 48 -1.81 -11.21 1.99
N LYS A 49 -1.10 -12.10 1.28
CA LYS A 49 -1.44 -12.39 -0.12
C LYS A 49 -2.77 -13.13 -0.17
N PHE A 50 -3.67 -12.63 -1.01
CA PHE A 50 -4.89 -13.33 -1.39
C PHE A 50 -4.64 -14.10 -2.69
N ARG A 51 -4.96 -15.39 -2.69
CA ARG A 51 -4.99 -16.24 -3.88
C ARG A 51 -6.31 -16.99 -3.85
N LEU A 52 -7.02 -16.97 -4.97
CA LEU A 52 -8.18 -17.81 -5.22
C LEU A 52 -7.75 -19.26 -5.45
#